data_AF-A0A0F9APS7-F1
#
_entry.id   AF-A0A0F9APS7-F1
#
_cell.length_a   1.000
_cell.length_b   1.000
_cell.length_c   1.000
_cell.angle_alpha   90.00
_cell.angle_beta   90.00
_cell.angle_gamma   90.00
#
_symmetry.space_group_name_H-M   'P 1'
#
loop_
_entity.id
_entity.type
_entity.pdbx_description
1 polymer ?
#
loop_
_entity_poly.entity_id
_entity_poly.type
_entity_poly.pdbx_seq_one_letter_code
_entity_poly.pdbx_strand_id
1 'polypeptide(L)'
;RGLGACAETKTLLKGIKMQELRGIFKVGQKYTLYRVSESMAMTVKTEITIKDVEEKRIVFTKSKGRKRFELSFESRHYQSAPLLPLKAAIFEGWNQPIKCDTEQSQGVMRGNACLNFVGSVDDVRAWIEQYQLNPFFEKYRVVAIGKAESTFGDAPETVVFPEEYKGGHAIIDQILAKSD
;
A
#
# COMPACT_ATOMS: atom_id res chain seq x y z
N ARG A 1 -35.98 10.15 12.57
CA ARG A 1 -35.91 8.95 11.69
C ARG A 1 -35.05 9.32 10.48
N GLY A 2 -33.75 9.00 10.47
CA GLY A 2 -32.86 9.42 9.37
C GLY A 2 -31.46 8.79 9.35
N LEU A 3 -31.18 7.81 10.21
CA LEU A 3 -29.83 7.21 10.36
C LEU A 3 -29.66 5.87 9.62
N GLY A 4 -30.72 5.32 9.01
CA GLY A 4 -30.69 3.99 8.37
C GLY A 4 -30.01 3.95 6.99
N ALA A 5 -30.28 4.92 6.13
CA ALA A 5 -29.80 4.90 4.75
C ALA A 5 -28.26 4.97 4.63
N CYS A 6 -27.59 5.69 5.52
CA CYS A 6 -26.13 5.91 5.42
C CYS A 6 -25.30 4.64 5.74
N ALA A 7 -25.77 3.78 6.64
CA ALA A 7 -25.05 2.56 7.03
C ALA A 7 -25.19 1.45 5.98
N GLU A 8 -26.38 1.33 5.37
CA GLU A 8 -26.66 0.37 4.30
C GLU A 8 -25.84 0.71 3.04
N THR A 9 -25.77 1.98 2.63
CA THR A 9 -24.96 2.40 1.48
C THR A 9 -23.47 2.13 1.69
N LYS A 10 -22.93 2.37 2.89
CA LYS A 10 -21.51 2.07 3.21
C LYS A 10 -21.21 0.58 3.13
N THR A 11 -22.15 -0.25 3.59
CA THR A 11 -22.02 -1.71 3.55
C THR A 11 -22.04 -2.22 2.11
N LEU A 12 -22.96 -1.71 1.29
CA LEU A 12 -23.06 -2.07 -0.12
C LEU A 12 -21.78 -1.68 -0.90
N LEU A 13 -21.30 -0.44 -0.73
CA LEU A 13 -20.08 0.05 -1.36
C LEU A 13 -18.86 -0.79 -0.95
N LYS A 14 -18.76 -1.17 0.32
CA LYS A 14 -17.71 -2.07 0.79
C LYS A 14 -17.80 -3.43 0.09
N GLY A 15 -19.00 -4.00 -0.04
CA GLY A 15 -19.23 -5.26 -0.74
C GLY A 15 -18.77 -5.23 -2.21
N ILE A 16 -19.11 -4.17 -2.94
CA ILE A 16 -18.68 -3.98 -4.34
C ILE A 16 -17.16 -3.90 -4.44
N LYS A 17 -16.52 -3.04 -3.63
CA LYS A 17 -15.06 -2.92 -3.62
C LYS A 17 -14.35 -4.22 -3.24
N MET A 18 -14.95 -5.05 -2.39
CA MET A 18 -14.41 -6.37 -2.07
C MET A 18 -14.46 -7.33 -3.27
N GLN A 19 -15.52 -7.27 -4.07
CA GLN A 19 -15.60 -8.04 -5.32
C GLN A 19 -14.56 -7.55 -6.34
N GLU A 20 -14.37 -6.24 -6.48
CA GLU A 20 -13.33 -5.65 -7.31
C GLU A 20 -11.94 -6.10 -6.88
N LEU A 21 -11.62 -6.00 -5.57
CA LEU A 21 -10.34 -6.45 -5.02
C LEU A 21 -10.07 -7.93 -5.31
N ARG A 22 -11.09 -8.79 -5.23
CA ARG A 22 -10.98 -10.21 -5.62
C ARG A 22 -10.69 -10.36 -7.11
N GLY A 23 -11.43 -9.62 -7.95
CA GLY A 23 -11.33 -9.67 -9.40
C GLY A 23 -9.97 -9.22 -9.97
N ILE A 24 -9.18 -8.48 -9.19
CA ILE A 24 -7.80 -8.14 -9.54
C ILE A 24 -6.94 -9.39 -9.73
N PHE A 25 -7.11 -10.40 -8.86
CA PHE A 25 -6.20 -11.53 -8.77
C PHE A 25 -6.60 -12.67 -9.71
N LYS A 26 -5.65 -13.12 -10.53
CA LYS A 26 -5.82 -14.24 -11.47
C LYS A 26 -4.84 -15.36 -11.15
N VAL A 27 -5.30 -16.60 -11.11
CA VAL A 27 -4.44 -17.77 -10.86
C VAL A 27 -3.33 -17.85 -11.90
N GLY A 28 -2.09 -18.11 -11.46
CA GLY A 28 -0.89 -18.12 -12.30
C GLY A 28 -0.25 -16.76 -12.53
N GLN A 29 -1.00 -15.67 -12.35
CA GLN A 29 -0.50 -14.31 -12.57
C GLN A 29 0.43 -13.85 -11.43
N LYS A 30 1.39 -12.99 -11.79
CA LYS A 30 2.32 -12.35 -10.87
C LYS A 30 1.88 -10.94 -10.52
N TYR A 31 2.06 -10.57 -9.26
CA TYR A 31 1.81 -9.22 -8.76
C TYR A 31 2.93 -8.78 -7.83
N THR A 32 3.11 -7.46 -7.72
CA THR A 32 3.93 -6.83 -6.70
C THR A 32 3.04 -6.23 -5.63
N LEU A 33 3.30 -6.59 -4.38
CA LEU A 33 2.65 -5.98 -3.22
C LEU A 33 3.63 -5.06 -2.52
N TYR A 34 3.23 -3.80 -2.33
CA TYR A 34 3.88 -2.88 -1.41
C TYR A 34 2.97 -2.69 -0.19
N ARG A 35 3.52 -2.92 1.00
CA ARG A 35 2.78 -2.72 2.25
C ARG A 35 3.71 -2.22 3.34
N VAL A 36 3.13 -1.56 4.33
CA VAL A 36 3.86 -1.23 5.55
C VAL A 36 4.07 -2.51 6.36
N SER A 37 5.31 -2.77 6.75
CA SER A 37 5.67 -3.87 7.65
C SER A 37 5.09 -3.61 9.03
N GLU A 38 4.42 -4.60 9.60
CA GLU A 38 3.92 -4.53 10.99
C GLU A 38 5.07 -4.50 12.01
N SER A 39 6.21 -5.10 11.70
CA SER A 39 7.32 -5.21 12.66
C SER A 39 8.27 -4.01 12.65
N MET A 40 8.38 -3.29 11.52
CA MET A 40 9.38 -2.24 11.36
C MET A 40 8.86 -0.94 10.75
N ALA A 41 7.53 -0.82 10.55
CA ALA A 41 6.88 0.38 10.03
C ALA A 41 7.50 0.93 8.72
N MET A 42 8.05 0.06 7.88
CA MET A 42 8.70 0.42 6.61
C MET A 42 7.98 -0.20 5.42
N THR A 43 8.26 0.29 4.22
CA THR A 43 7.70 -0.31 3.00
C THR A 43 8.37 -1.65 2.71
N VAL A 44 7.56 -2.68 2.45
CA VAL A 44 8.02 -4.00 2.02
C VAL A 44 7.44 -4.30 0.67
N LYS A 45 8.32 -4.55 -0.30
CA LYS A 45 7.98 -5.02 -1.64
C LYS A 45 8.04 -6.54 -1.71
N THR A 46 6.98 -7.19 -2.18
CA THR A 46 6.90 -8.65 -2.28
C THR A 46 6.40 -9.07 -3.66
N GLU A 47 7.16 -9.93 -4.37
CA GLU A 47 6.66 -10.64 -5.54
C GLU A 47 5.75 -11.77 -5.08
N ILE A 48 4.52 -11.82 -5.61
CA ILE A 48 3.60 -12.94 -5.39
C ILE A 48 3.19 -13.56 -6.71
N THR A 49 3.02 -14.88 -6.71
CA THR A 49 2.36 -15.62 -7.81
C THR A 49 1.12 -16.29 -7.26
N ILE A 50 -0.04 -15.96 -7.81
CA ILE A 50 -1.33 -16.47 -7.33
C ILE A 50 -1.45 -17.96 -7.67
N LYS A 51 -1.87 -18.73 -6.68
CA LYS A 51 -2.13 -20.17 -6.81
C LYS A 51 -3.61 -20.49 -6.65
N ASP A 52 -4.32 -19.70 -5.86
CA ASP A 52 -5.76 -19.83 -5.70
C ASP A 52 -6.38 -18.49 -5.27
N VAL A 53 -7.65 -18.28 -5.58
CA VAL A 53 -8.44 -17.12 -5.17
C VAL A 53 -9.72 -17.62 -4.53
N GLU A 54 -9.79 -17.52 -3.22
CA GLU A 54 -10.96 -17.93 -2.44
C GLU A 54 -11.83 -16.70 -2.12
N GLU A 55 -12.97 -16.93 -1.47
CA GLU A 55 -13.85 -15.83 -1.06
C GLU A 55 -13.14 -14.85 -0.10
N LYS A 56 -12.40 -15.34 0.90
CA LYS A 56 -11.87 -14.47 1.98
C LYS A 56 -10.39 -14.15 1.85
N ARG A 57 -9.68 -14.82 0.95
CA ARG A 57 -8.22 -14.76 0.86
C ARG A 57 -7.72 -15.18 -0.52
N ILE A 58 -6.49 -14.82 -0.81
CA ILE A 58 -5.70 -15.43 -1.89
C ILE A 58 -4.68 -16.40 -1.31
N VAL A 59 -4.39 -17.46 -2.07
CA VAL A 59 -3.26 -18.34 -1.83
C VAL A 59 -2.18 -18.02 -2.86
N PHE A 60 -0.96 -17.78 -2.42
CA PHE A 60 0.14 -17.40 -3.29
C PHE A 60 1.46 -18.05 -2.90
N THR A 61 2.41 -18.06 -3.83
CA THR A 61 3.82 -18.36 -3.53
C THR A 61 4.63 -17.07 -3.65
N LYS A 62 5.61 -16.89 -2.78
CA LYS A 62 6.66 -15.88 -3.00
C LYS A 62 7.66 -16.39 -4.05
N SER A 63 8.42 -15.48 -4.66
CA SER A 63 9.49 -15.74 -5.66
C SER A 63 10.12 -17.14 -5.58
N LYS A 64 10.24 -17.86 -6.71
CA LYS A 64 10.90 -19.19 -6.89
C LYS A 64 10.61 -20.29 -5.83
N GLY A 65 9.76 -20.04 -4.84
CA GLY A 65 9.50 -20.93 -3.73
C GLY A 65 8.31 -21.84 -3.99
N ARG A 66 8.30 -23.00 -3.31
CA ARG A 66 7.15 -23.93 -3.33
C ARG A 66 6.18 -23.70 -2.16
N LYS A 67 6.63 -22.97 -1.12
CA LYS A 67 5.82 -22.70 0.07
C LYS A 67 4.64 -21.79 -0.29
N ARG A 68 3.44 -22.25 0.06
CA ARG A 68 2.20 -21.49 -0.08
C ARG A 68 2.01 -20.58 1.13
N PHE A 69 1.49 -19.40 0.87
CA PHE A 69 1.14 -18.37 1.84
C PHE A 69 -0.28 -17.91 1.56
N GLU A 70 -0.92 -17.37 2.59
CA GLU A 70 -2.27 -16.83 2.50
C GLU A 70 -2.22 -15.33 2.76
N LEU A 71 -3.02 -14.57 2.01
CA LEU A 71 -3.28 -13.17 2.27
C LEU A 71 -4.78 -12.95 2.30
N SER A 72 -5.29 -12.57 3.47
CA SER A 72 -6.71 -12.26 3.62
C SER A 72 -7.05 -10.91 2.99
N PHE A 73 -8.22 -10.81 2.37
CA PHE A 73 -8.70 -9.53 1.86
C PHE A 73 -9.16 -8.58 2.97
N GLU A 74 -9.46 -9.13 4.14
CA GLU A 74 -9.75 -8.37 5.34
C GLU A 74 -8.99 -8.95 6.54
N SER A 75 -8.51 -8.09 7.43
CA SER A 75 -7.84 -8.49 8.67
C SER A 75 -8.27 -7.60 9.83
N ARG A 76 -8.01 -8.06 11.05
CA ARG A 76 -8.22 -7.29 12.27
C ARG A 76 -6.90 -7.21 13.03
N HIS A 77 -6.60 -6.06 13.62
CA HIS A 77 -5.37 -5.88 14.40
C HIS A 77 -5.40 -6.63 15.74
N TYR A 78 -6.59 -6.77 16.35
CA TYR A 78 -6.84 -7.51 17.57
C TYR A 78 -8.26 -8.10 17.53
N GLN A 79 -8.57 -9.03 18.44
CA GLN A 79 -9.78 -9.86 18.34
C GLN A 79 -11.09 -9.05 18.30
N SER A 80 -11.20 -7.98 19.07
CA SER A 80 -12.37 -7.08 19.10
C SER A 80 -12.33 -5.96 18.05
N ALA A 81 -11.23 -5.82 17.29
CA ALA A 81 -11.14 -4.80 16.25
C ALA A 81 -12.07 -5.11 15.08
N PRO A 82 -12.61 -4.08 14.39
CA PRO A 82 -13.34 -4.28 13.15
C PRO A 82 -12.43 -4.91 12.07
N LEU A 83 -13.04 -5.66 11.16
CA LEU A 83 -12.36 -6.13 9.95
C LEU A 83 -12.09 -4.95 9.02
N LEU A 84 -10.82 -4.74 8.73
CA LEU A 84 -10.33 -3.73 7.80
C LEU A 84 -9.88 -4.40 6.50
N PRO A 85 -10.17 -3.79 5.34
CA PRO A 85 -9.73 -4.33 4.06
C PRO A 85 -8.21 -4.25 3.92
N LEU A 86 -7.67 -5.06 3.02
CA LEU A 86 -6.28 -5.00 2.60
C LEU A 86 -5.99 -3.63 1.96
N LYS A 87 -5.08 -2.86 2.55
CA LYS A 87 -4.71 -1.49 2.11
C LYS A 87 -3.40 -1.43 1.30
N ALA A 88 -2.88 -2.58 0.86
CA ALA A 88 -1.61 -2.65 0.14
C ALA A 88 -1.65 -1.94 -1.22
N ALA A 89 -0.49 -1.45 -1.67
CA ALA A 89 -0.27 -1.15 -3.08
C ALA A 89 -0.11 -2.47 -3.87
N ILE A 90 -0.81 -2.62 -4.98
CA ILE A 90 -0.87 -3.85 -5.79
C ILE A 90 -0.72 -3.48 -7.26
N PHE A 91 0.35 -3.98 -7.87
CA PHE A 91 0.64 -3.78 -9.29
C PHE A 91 0.81 -5.12 -10.01
N GLU A 92 0.52 -5.17 -11.30
CA GLU A 92 0.77 -6.35 -12.13
C GLU A 92 2.28 -6.54 -12.37
N GLY A 93 2.76 -7.78 -12.34
CA GLY A 93 4.17 -8.12 -12.59
C GLY A 93 5.12 -7.75 -11.44
N TRP A 94 6.42 -7.97 -11.63
CA TRP A 94 7.48 -7.69 -10.64
C TRP A 94 8.29 -6.42 -10.95
N ASN A 95 8.50 -6.15 -12.23
CA ASN A 95 9.41 -5.11 -12.70
C ASN A 95 8.73 -3.74 -12.69
N GLN A 96 8.47 -3.23 -11.49
CA GLN A 96 7.89 -1.89 -11.31
C GLN A 96 8.97 -0.81 -11.53
N PRO A 97 8.65 0.29 -12.22
CA PRO A 97 9.61 1.37 -12.47
C PRO A 97 9.97 2.14 -11.19
N ILE A 98 9.05 2.15 -10.21
CA ILE A 98 9.24 2.75 -8.90
C ILE A 98 9.89 1.77 -7.91
N LYS A 99 10.91 2.26 -7.21
CA LYS A 99 11.58 1.55 -6.12
C LYS A 99 11.00 1.97 -4.77
N CYS A 100 11.02 1.10 -3.77
CA CYS A 100 10.77 1.52 -2.38
C CYS A 100 12.07 1.88 -1.64
N ASP A 101 11.94 2.50 -0.47
CA ASP A 101 13.07 2.91 0.39
C ASP A 101 14.06 1.77 0.67
N THR A 102 13.55 0.55 0.91
CA THR A 102 14.39 -0.65 1.12
C THR A 102 15.16 -1.14 -0.12
N GLU A 103 14.86 -0.62 -1.31
CA GLU A 103 15.55 -0.96 -2.56
C GLU A 103 16.66 0.05 -2.93
N GLN A 104 16.87 1.10 -2.13
CA GLN A 104 18.00 2.00 -2.30
C GLN A 104 19.32 1.33 -1.88
N SER A 105 20.39 1.59 -2.62
CA SER A 105 21.73 1.01 -2.39
C SER A 105 22.34 1.32 -1.03
N GLN A 106 21.82 2.34 -0.33
CA GLN A 106 22.29 2.76 0.99
C GLN A 106 21.43 2.24 2.15
N GLY A 107 20.39 1.45 1.86
CA GLY A 107 19.61 0.75 2.89
C GLY A 107 18.91 1.66 3.90
N VAL A 108 18.66 2.93 3.55
CA VAL A 108 18.04 3.87 4.48
C VAL A 108 16.55 3.58 4.58
N MET A 109 16.19 2.90 5.66
CA MET A 109 14.81 2.58 6.01
C MET A 109 14.21 3.76 6.77
N ARG A 110 13.03 4.25 6.38
CA ARG A 110 12.42 5.41 7.06
C ARG A 110 11.66 5.05 8.34
N GLY A 111 11.07 3.87 8.42
CA GLY A 111 10.32 3.43 9.61
C GLY A 111 9.15 4.34 9.98
N ASN A 112 8.61 5.08 9.01
CA ASN A 112 7.64 6.18 9.22
C ASN A 112 6.17 5.73 9.07
N ALA A 113 5.93 4.43 8.98
CA ALA A 113 4.65 3.79 8.72
C ALA A 113 3.95 4.29 7.42
N CYS A 114 4.70 4.80 6.45
CA CYS A 114 4.20 5.21 5.15
C CYS A 114 4.67 4.27 4.03
N LEU A 115 4.02 4.37 2.88
CA LEU A 115 4.48 3.76 1.65
C LEU A 115 5.48 4.71 0.97
N ASN A 116 6.76 4.40 1.14
CA ASN A 116 7.88 5.20 0.70
C ASN A 116 8.34 4.72 -0.68
N PHE A 117 8.26 5.60 -1.67
CA PHE A 117 8.71 5.34 -3.03
C PHE A 117 9.79 6.32 -3.45
N VAL A 118 10.82 5.83 -4.12
CA VAL A 118 11.95 6.64 -4.59
C VAL A 118 11.60 7.26 -5.92
N GLY A 119 11.66 8.59 -6.00
CA GLY A 119 11.34 9.32 -7.22
C GLY A 119 10.88 10.74 -6.96
N SER A 120 10.54 11.46 -8.02
CA SER A 120 9.82 12.72 -7.90
C SER A 120 8.37 12.48 -7.47
N VAL A 121 7.73 13.49 -6.88
CA VAL A 121 6.29 13.44 -6.55
C VAL A 121 5.46 13.13 -7.79
N ASP A 122 5.77 13.77 -8.92
CA ASP A 122 5.03 13.62 -10.17
C ASP A 122 5.12 12.19 -10.72
N ASP A 123 6.32 11.60 -10.73
CA ASP A 123 6.51 10.23 -11.21
C ASP A 123 5.77 9.22 -10.33
N VAL A 124 5.87 9.37 -9.00
CA VAL A 124 5.19 8.48 -8.05
C VAL A 124 3.68 8.65 -8.14
N ARG A 125 3.18 9.89 -8.24
CA ARG A 125 1.76 10.21 -8.41
C ARG A 125 1.22 9.57 -9.69
N ALA A 126 1.85 9.85 -10.84
CA ALA A 126 1.43 9.33 -12.13
C ALA A 126 1.40 7.80 -12.14
N TRP A 127 2.43 7.16 -11.60
CA TRP A 127 2.49 5.70 -11.51
C TRP A 127 1.37 5.13 -10.62
N ILE A 128 1.14 5.70 -9.44
CA ILE A 128 0.08 5.25 -8.53
C ILE A 128 -1.29 5.43 -9.20
N GLU A 129 -1.57 6.57 -9.80
CA GLU A 129 -2.89 6.84 -10.40
C GLU A 129 -3.19 5.94 -11.60
N GLN A 130 -2.16 5.62 -12.39
CA GLN A 130 -2.35 4.85 -13.62
C GLN A 130 -2.40 3.34 -13.40
N TYR A 131 -1.63 2.81 -12.44
CA TYR A 131 -1.37 1.37 -12.36
C TYR A 131 -1.76 0.71 -11.04
N GLN A 132 -2.13 1.48 -10.02
CA GLN A 132 -2.54 0.91 -8.74
C GLN A 132 -3.90 0.21 -8.85
N LEU A 133 -3.95 -1.08 -8.52
CA LEU A 133 -5.14 -1.90 -8.73
C LEU A 133 -6.10 -1.90 -7.54
N ASN A 134 -5.62 -1.71 -6.31
CA ASN A 134 -6.43 -1.94 -5.10
C ASN A 134 -7.43 -0.80 -4.81
N PRO A 135 -8.76 -1.04 -4.79
CA PRO A 135 -9.78 -0.02 -4.54
C PRO A 135 -9.84 0.47 -3.08
N PHE A 136 -9.13 -0.19 -2.16
CA PHE A 136 -8.99 0.18 -0.74
C PHE A 136 -7.64 0.81 -0.41
N PHE A 137 -6.85 1.14 -1.42
CA PHE A 137 -5.55 1.78 -1.23
C PHE A 137 -5.66 3.15 -0.57
N GLU A 138 -4.82 3.40 0.42
CA GLU A 138 -4.77 4.67 1.15
C GLU A 138 -3.71 5.59 0.54
N LYS A 139 -4.11 6.37 -0.47
CA LYS A 139 -3.25 7.34 -1.15
C LYS A 139 -2.57 8.33 -0.21
N TYR A 140 -3.26 8.76 0.86
CA TYR A 140 -2.74 9.75 1.79
C TYR A 140 -1.47 9.28 2.55
N ARG A 141 -1.13 7.99 2.53
CA ARG A 141 0.08 7.44 3.18
C ARG A 141 1.25 7.23 2.22
N VAL A 142 1.20 7.81 1.02
CA VAL A 142 2.24 7.69 0.02
C VAL A 142 3.23 8.85 0.16
N VAL A 143 4.51 8.52 0.31
CA VAL A 143 5.60 9.47 0.47
C VAL A 143 6.62 9.23 -0.65
N ALA A 144 6.96 10.29 -1.37
CA ALA A 144 8.07 10.30 -2.30
C ALA A 144 9.37 10.59 -1.53
N ILE A 145 10.38 9.78 -1.79
CA ILE A 145 11.74 9.94 -1.27
C ILE A 145 12.58 10.50 -2.42
N GLY A 146 13.05 11.73 -2.24
CA GLY A 146 13.90 12.41 -3.20
C GLY A 146 15.28 11.77 -3.34
N LYS A 147 16.18 12.45 -4.07
CA LYS A 147 17.59 12.07 -4.10
C LYS A 147 18.27 12.59 -2.84
N ALA A 148 19.08 11.75 -2.19
CA ALA A 148 19.93 12.21 -1.10
C ALA A 148 20.98 13.18 -1.67
N GLU A 149 21.16 14.34 -1.02
CA GLU A 149 22.18 15.32 -1.41
C GLU A 149 23.60 14.88 -1.01
N SER A 150 23.72 13.88 -0.13
CA SER A 150 25.00 13.27 0.23
C SER A 150 24.83 11.80 0.60
N THR A 151 25.95 11.06 0.59
CA THR A 151 26.06 9.63 0.95
C THR A 151 25.55 9.30 2.35
N PHE A 152 25.42 10.30 3.22
CA PHE A 152 24.98 10.18 4.62
C PHE A 152 23.81 11.11 4.94
N GLY A 153 23.25 11.80 3.94
CA GLY A 153 22.18 12.78 4.11
C GLY A 153 20.81 12.15 4.04
N ASP A 154 19.87 12.66 4.84
CA ASP A 154 18.46 12.29 4.72
C ASP A 154 17.90 12.84 3.40
N ALA A 155 17.62 11.94 2.45
CA ALA A 155 16.84 12.33 1.28
C ALA A 155 15.49 12.95 1.71
N PRO A 156 15.08 14.06 1.08
CA PRO A 156 13.85 14.76 1.44
C PRO A 156 12.64 13.84 1.25
N GLU A 157 11.66 13.99 2.13
CA GLU A 157 10.39 13.28 2.10
C GLU A 157 9.29 14.25 1.70
N THR A 158 8.41 13.85 0.78
CA THR A 158 7.28 14.68 0.36
C THR A 158 6.02 13.84 0.24
N VAL A 159 4.91 14.32 0.80
CA VAL A 159 3.62 13.64 0.70
C VAL A 159 3.13 13.73 -0.75
N VAL A 160 2.79 12.59 -1.35
CA VAL A 160 2.41 12.55 -2.77
C VAL A 160 0.98 13.01 -3.00
N PHE A 161 0.06 12.72 -2.07
CA PHE A 161 -1.36 13.07 -2.14
C PHE A 161 -1.81 13.86 -0.90
N PRO A 162 -1.29 15.09 -0.67
CA PRO A 162 -1.66 15.91 0.48
C PRO A 162 -3.17 16.22 0.52
N GLU A 163 -3.82 16.34 -0.65
CA GLU A 163 -5.24 16.64 -0.79
C GLU A 163 -6.17 15.54 -0.22
N GLU A 164 -5.69 14.30 -0.14
CA GLU A 164 -6.45 13.16 0.39
C GLU A 164 -6.30 13.04 1.92
N TYR A 165 -5.38 13.80 2.51
CA TYR A 165 -5.03 13.69 3.92
C TYR A 165 -5.98 14.52 4.80
N LYS A 166 -6.49 13.90 5.87
CA LYS A 166 -7.47 14.49 6.79
C LYS A 166 -6.95 14.64 8.22
N GLY A 167 -5.64 14.57 8.42
CA GLY A 167 -4.99 14.61 9.74
C GLY A 167 -4.92 13.25 10.45
N GLY A 168 -4.18 13.22 11.56
CA GLY A 168 -4.14 12.10 12.50
C GLY A 168 -2.97 11.11 12.30
N HIS A 169 -2.01 11.42 11.43
CA HIS A 169 -0.81 10.62 11.24
C HIS A 169 0.43 11.51 11.46
N ALA A 170 1.03 11.38 12.64
CA ALA A 170 2.08 12.28 13.14
C ALA A 170 3.21 12.58 12.14
N ILE A 171 3.69 11.57 11.38
CA ILE A 171 4.74 11.78 10.38
C ILE A 171 4.23 12.62 9.19
N ILE A 172 3.01 12.38 8.71
CA ILE A 172 2.47 13.13 7.57
C ILE A 172 2.25 14.58 8.01
N ASP A 173 1.72 14.79 9.21
CA ASP A 173 1.59 16.13 9.80
C ASP A 173 2.94 16.86 9.83
N GLN A 174 4.01 16.17 10.25
CA GLN A 174 5.37 16.73 10.29
C GLN A 174 5.94 17.05 8.90
N ILE A 175 5.72 16.19 7.89
CA ILE A 175 6.22 16.43 6.53
C ILE A 175 5.52 17.65 5.92
N LEU A 176 4.20 17.74 6.08
CA LEU A 176 3.41 18.86 5.57
C LEU A 176 3.81 20.18 6.24
N ALA A 177 4.00 20.18 7.56
CA ALA A 177 4.41 21.38 8.30
C ALA A 177 5.83 21.91 7.95
N LYS A 178 6.69 21.09 7.34
CA LYS A 178 8.02 21.50 6.86
C LYS A 178 8.01 22.02 5.42
N SER A 179 6.91 21.79 4.70
CA SER A 179 6.75 22.17 3.29
C SER A 179 6.15 23.57 3.12
N ASP A 180 5.65 24.15 4.22
CA ASP A 180 5.20 25.54 4.36
C ASP A 180 6.36 26.47 4.77
#